data_AF-A0A942GQ80-F1
#
_entry.id   AF-A0A942GQ80-F1
#
_cell.length_a   1.000
_cell.length_b   1.000
_cell.length_c   1.000
_cell.angle_alpha   90.00
_cell.angle_beta   90.00
_cell.angle_gamma   90.00
#
_symmetry.space_group_name_H-M   'P 1'
#
loop_
_entity.id
_entity.type
_entity.pdbx_description
1 polymer ?
#
loop_
_entity_poly.entity_id
_entity_poly.type
_entity_poly.pdbx_seq_one_letter_code
_entity_poly.pdbx_strand_id
1 'polypeptide(L)' 'MRVKKILDTGLTNPLRILADSRVSTENISRLARQAGFAFSSEEQDGQYYILISKEV' A
#
# COMPACT_ATOMS: atom_id res chain seq x y z
N MET A 1 7.17 12.02 -0.60
CA MET A 1 6.30 10.84 -0.35
C MET A 1 6.54 9.81 -1.46
N ARG A 2 7.26 8.71 -1.19
CA ARG A 2 7.72 7.74 -2.23
C ARG A 2 6.59 6.86 -2.79
N VAL A 3 5.64 6.46 -1.94
CA VAL A 3 4.51 5.57 -2.31
C VAL A 3 3.63 6.17 -3.41
N LYS A 4 3.27 7.46 -3.29
CA LYS A 4 2.45 8.15 -4.30
C LYS A 4 3.10 8.13 -5.70
N LYS A 5 4.42 8.38 -5.79
CA LYS A 5 5.14 8.33 -7.08
C LYS A 5 5.14 6.94 -7.72
N ILE A 6 5.16 5.88 -6.92
CA ILE A 6 5.13 4.50 -7.41
C ILE A 6 3.72 4.14 -7.92
N LEU A 7 2.67 4.62 -7.24
CA LEU A 7 1.29 4.42 -7.69
C LEU A 7 1.01 5.19 -9.00
N ASP A 8 1.52 6.43 -9.12
CA ASP A 8 1.40 7.25 -10.34
C ASP A 8 2.12 6.66 -11.56
N THR A 9 3.20 5.90 -11.35
CA THR A 9 3.95 5.26 -12.46
C THR A 9 3.34 3.96 -12.95
N GLY A 10 2.30 3.47 -12.28
CA GLY A 10 1.64 2.21 -12.58
C GLY A 10 2.38 1.01 -12.00
N LEU A 11 1.65 0.14 -11.29
CA LEU A 11 2.20 -1.11 -10.78
C LEU A 11 2.15 -2.21 -11.85
N THR A 12 3.33 -2.66 -12.29
CA THR A 12 3.48 -3.89 -13.11
C THR A 12 3.57 -5.13 -12.22
N ASN A 13 4.09 -4.97 -11.01
CA ASN A 13 4.22 -6.01 -9.98
C ASN A 13 3.58 -5.53 -8.68
N PRO A 14 3.07 -6.43 -7.82
CA PRO A 14 2.52 -6.04 -6.53
C PRO A 14 3.59 -5.40 -5.64
N LEU A 15 3.24 -4.27 -5.02
CA LEU A 15 4.11 -3.53 -4.11
C LEU A 15 3.93 -4.05 -2.70
N ARG A 16 5.04 -4.40 -2.05
CA ARG A 16 5.09 -4.78 -0.64
C ARG A 16 5.69 -3.66 0.18
N ILE A 17 4.99 -3.22 1.22
CA ILE A 17 5.43 -2.14 2.10
C ILE A 17 5.36 -2.65 3.54
N LEU A 18 6.41 -2.36 4.31
CA LEU A 18 6.43 -2.57 5.74
C LEU A 18 6.22 -1.22 6.43
N ALA A 19 5.22 -1.14 7.29
CA ALA A 19 4.90 0.07 8.04
C ALA A 19 4.95 -0.20 9.55
N ASP A 20 5.48 0.75 10.30
CA ASP A 20 5.63 0.72 11.76
C ASP A 20 4.38 1.18 12.52
N SER A 21 3.39 1.71 11.81
CA SER A 21 2.26 2.39 12.43
C SER A 21 0.97 2.26 11.63
N ARG A 22 -0.14 2.06 12.36
CA ARG A 22 -1.50 1.99 11.81
C ARG A 22 -1.85 3.23 10.98
N VAL A 23 -1.42 4.41 11.41
CA VAL A 23 -1.66 5.68 10.71
C VAL A 23 -1.02 5.67 9.32
N SER A 24 0.18 5.09 9.19
CA SER A 24 0.85 4.93 7.89
C SER A 24 0.08 3.98 6.99
N THR A 25 -0.39 2.86 7.54
CA THR A 25 -1.22 1.88 6.84
C THR A 25 -2.51 2.48 6.30
N GLU A 26 -3.23 3.29 7.09
CA GLU A 26 -4.45 3.98 6.65
C GLU A 26 -4.18 5.04 5.57
N ASN A 27 -3.09 5.78 5.69
CA ASN A 27 -2.71 6.75 4.65
C ASN A 27 -2.37 6.05 3.33
N ILE A 28 -1.66 4.92 3.40
CA ILE A 28 -1.30 4.12 2.22
C ILE A 28 -2.55 3.49 1.60
N SER A 29 -3.49 2.97 2.40
CA SER A 29 -4.73 2.38 1.90
C SER A 29 -5.58 3.39 1.15
N ARG A 30 -5.69 4.62 1.67
CA ARG A 30 -6.41 5.71 1.00
C ARG A 30 -5.77 6.07 -0.34
N LEU A 31 -4.43 6.14 -0.41
CA LEU A 31 -3.71 6.44 -1.64
C LEU A 31 -3.86 5.33 -2.68
N ALA A 32 -3.75 4.07 -2.27
CA ALA A 32 -3.92 2.92 -3.16
C ALA A 32 -5.32 2.91 -3.78
N ARG A 33 -6.37 3.07 -2.96
CA ARG A 33 -7.76 3.14 -3.43
C ARG A 33 -8.02 4.34 -4.34
N GLN A 34 -7.51 5.52 -4.01
CA GLN A 34 -7.64 6.71 -4.86
C GLN A 34 -7.01 6.52 -6.24
N ALA A 35 -5.95 5.71 -6.32
CA ALA A 35 -5.29 5.40 -7.57
C ALA A 35 -5.84 4.13 -8.26
N GLY A 36 -6.94 3.54 -7.75
CA GLY A 36 -7.60 2.38 -8.36
C GLY A 36 -6.84 1.06 -8.18
N PHE A 37 -6.05 0.93 -7.11
CA PHE A 37 -5.33 -0.29 -6.79
C PHE A 37 -6.00 -1.04 -5.64
N ALA A 38 -5.96 -2.36 -5.71
CA ALA A 38 -6.32 -3.25 -4.62
C ALA A 38 -5.32 -3.11 -3.47
N PHE A 39 -5.82 -3.20 -2.25
CA PHE A 39 -5.05 -3.02 -1.02
C PHE A 39 -5.36 -4.17 -0.05
N SER A 40 -4.32 -4.74 0.56
CA SER A 40 -4.42 -5.67 1.68
C SER A 40 -3.34 -5.36 2.71
N SER A 41 -3.64 -5.60 3.97
CA SER A 41 -2.68 -5.40 5.07
C SER A 41 -2.86 -6.46 6.13
N GLU A 42 -1.75 -6.93 6.69
CA GLU A 42 -1.69 -7.84 7.82
C GLU A 42 -0.79 -7.26 8.92
N GLU A 43 -1.17 -7.42 10.18
CA GLU A 43 -0.36 -7.02 11.33
C GLU A 43 0.32 -8.26 11.92
N GLN A 44 1.64 -8.26 11.99
CA GLN A 44 2.44 -9.28 12.67
C GLN A 44 3.51 -8.61 13.52
N ASP A 45 3.62 -9.03 14.78
CA ASP A 45 4.63 -8.53 15.73
C ASP A 45 4.70 -6.98 15.84
N GLY A 46 3.55 -6.31 15.75
CA GLY A 46 3.45 -4.84 15.79
C GLY A 46 3.91 -4.13 14.51
N GLN A 47 4.19 -4.88 13.44
CA GLN A 47 4.49 -4.37 12.11
C GLN A 47 3.33 -4.63 11.15
N TYR A 48 3.12 -3.69 10.23
CA TYR A 48 2.09 -3.77 9.21
C TYR A 48 2.70 -4.15 7.87
N TYR A 49 2.32 -5.32 7.37
CA TYR A 49 2.68 -5.84 6.07
C TYR A 49 1.60 -5.47 5.08
N ILE A 50 1.91 -4.57 4.17
CA ILE A 50 0.97 -4.01 3.20
C ILE A 50 1.29 -4.57 1.82
N LEU A 51 0.25 -5.01 1.12
CA LEU A 51 0.28 -5.45 -0.26
C LEU A 51 -0.63 -4.54 -1.10
N ILE A 52 -0.09 -3.97 -2.17
CA ILE A 52 -0.84 -3.20 -3.16
C ILE A 52 -0.69 -3.87 -4.52
N SER A 53 -1.78 -4.13 -5.22
CA SER A 53 -1.79 -4.74 -6.55
C SER A 53 -2.76 -4.03 -7.48
N LYS A 54 -2.64 -4.25 -8.81
CA LYS A 54 -3.69 -3.83 -9.73
C LYS A 54 -5.01 -4.51 -9.37
N GLU A 55 -6.09 -3.74 -9.39
CA GLU A 55 -7.44 -4.29 -9.43
C GLU A 55 -7.59 -5.01 -10.78
N VAL A 56 -8.05 -6.28 -10.75
CA VAL A 56 -8.17 -7.14 -11.94
C VAL A 56 -9.49 -6.85 -12.64
#